data_AF-A0A2S9GJP5-F1
#
_entry.id   AF-A0A2S9GJP5-F1
#
_cell.length_a   1.000
_cell.length_b   1.000
_cell.length_c   1.000
_cell.angle_alpha   90.00
_cell.angle_beta   90.00
_cell.angle_gamma   90.00
#
_symmetry.space_group_name_H-M   'P 1'
#
loop_
_entity.id
_entity.type
_entity.pdbx_description
1 polymer ?
#
loop_
_entity_poly.entity_id
_entity_poly.type
_entity_poly.pdbx_seq_one_letter_code
_entity_poly.pdbx_strand_id
1 'polypeptide(L)'
;VAGLLTQLGVTQYAMYVQDYGAPVGWRLALRDPAAVTAIVTQNGNGYDEGFVAAGWQPAWDYQREQTPETAAALRDFLSFEATKA
;
A
#
# COMPACT_ATOMS: atom_id res chain seq x y z
N VAL A 1 10.06 0.28 -2.53
CA VAL A 1 10.52 -1.03 -2.02
C VAL A 1 11.50 -1.71 -2.96
N ALA A 2 11.14 -1.97 -4.22
CA ALA A 2 12.03 -2.56 -5.22
C ALA A 2 13.45 -1.93 -5.27
N GLY A 3 13.54 -0.60 -5.37
CA GLY A 3 14.83 0.10 -5.39
C GLY A 3 15.64 -0.07 -4.10
N LEU A 4 14.97 -0.15 -2.95
CA LEU A 4 15.62 -0.43 -1.66
C LEU A 4 16.20 -1.85 -1.63
N LEU A 5 15.46 -2.85 -2.12
CA LEU A 5 15.97 -4.23 -2.22
C LEU A 5 17.24 -4.28 -3.08
N THR A 6 17.25 -3.57 -4.21
CA THR A 6 18.45 -3.45 -5.06
C THR A 6 19.61 -2.78 -4.33
N GLN A 7 19.37 -1.66 -3.63
CA GLN A 7 20.41 -0.97 -2.85
C GLN A 7 21.01 -1.84 -1.75
N LEU A 8 20.21 -2.72 -1.15
CA LEU A 8 20.64 -3.64 -0.10
C LEU A 8 21.21 -4.96 -0.65
N GLY A 9 21.20 -5.17 -1.98
CA GLY A 9 21.67 -6.42 -2.59
C GLY A 9 20.77 -7.63 -2.33
N VAL A 10 19.50 -7.41 -1.97
CA VAL A 10 18.53 -8.49 -1.71
C VAL A 10 17.93 -8.95 -3.03
N THR A 11 18.36 -10.14 -3.48
CA THR A 11 17.94 -10.72 -4.77
C THR A 11 16.90 -11.84 -4.62
N GLN A 12 16.76 -12.42 -3.43
CA GLN A 12 15.79 -13.47 -3.12
C GLN A 12 15.23 -13.25 -1.71
N TYR A 13 13.91 -13.32 -1.53
CA TYR A 13 13.26 -12.98 -0.26
C TYR A 13 11.92 -13.71 -0.08
N ALA A 14 11.58 -13.98 1.19
CA ALA A 14 10.21 -14.29 1.59
C ALA A 14 9.51 -12.98 1.95
N MET A 15 8.25 -12.81 1.54
CA MET A 15 7.46 -11.63 1.87
C MET A 15 6.39 -11.96 2.90
N TYR A 16 6.38 -11.17 3.98
CA TYR A 16 5.22 -11.04 4.86
C TYR A 16 4.51 -9.74 4.50
N VAL A 17 3.21 -9.82 4.23
CA VAL A 17 2.38 -8.66 3.89
C VAL A 17 1.16 -8.60 4.78
N GLN A 18 0.81 -7.39 5.20
CA GLN A 18 -0.36 -7.12 6.02
C GLN A 18 -1.08 -5.88 5.50
N ASP A 19 -2.42 -5.93 5.51
CA ASP A 19 -3.30 -4.80 5.16
C ASP A 19 -2.91 -4.16 3.80
N TYR A 20 -2.77 -2.84 3.72
CA TYR A 20 -2.37 -2.11 2.50
C TYR A 20 -0.91 -2.36 2.07
N GLY A 21 -0.11 -3.08 2.88
CA GLY A 21 1.18 -3.63 2.46
C GLY A 21 1.04 -4.75 1.42
N ALA A 22 -0.10 -5.43 1.37
CA ALA A 22 -0.34 -6.52 0.41
C ALA A 22 -0.35 -6.05 -1.04
N PRO A 23 -1.11 -5.00 -1.45
CA PRO A 23 -0.99 -4.40 -2.78
C PRO A 23 0.43 -4.01 -3.19
N VAL A 24 1.28 -3.61 -2.23
CA VAL A 24 2.70 -3.32 -2.51
C VAL A 24 3.48 -4.62 -2.77
N GLY A 25 3.27 -5.65 -1.94
CA GLY A 25 3.87 -6.97 -2.13
C GLY A 25 3.45 -7.66 -3.42
N TRP A 26 2.18 -7.56 -3.82
CA TRP A 26 1.70 -8.11 -5.10
C TRP A 26 2.41 -7.48 -6.28
N ARG A 27 2.68 -6.17 -6.24
CA ARG A 27 3.49 -5.50 -7.28
C ARG A 27 4.93 -6.01 -7.31
N LEU A 28 5.51 -6.40 -6.18
CA LEU A 28 6.84 -7.03 -6.16
C LEU A 28 6.80 -8.44 -6.74
N ALA A 29 5.84 -9.27 -6.29
CA ALA A 29 5.66 -10.64 -6.75
C ALA A 29 5.37 -10.73 -8.25
N LEU A 30 4.56 -9.81 -8.80
CA LEU A 30 4.27 -9.74 -10.23
C LEU A 30 5.45 -9.21 -11.05
N ARG A 31 6.28 -8.34 -10.46
CA ARG A 31 7.43 -7.74 -11.15
C ARG A 31 8.58 -8.74 -11.34
N ASP A 32 8.88 -9.53 -10.31
CA ASP A 32 9.93 -10.55 -10.34
C ASP A 32 9.53 -11.77 -9.49
N PRO A 33 8.73 -12.70 -10.05
CA PRO A 33 8.26 -13.86 -9.31
C PRO A 33 9.39 -14.78 -8.83
N ALA A 34 10.51 -14.83 -9.55
CA ALA A 34 11.64 -15.70 -9.21
C ALA A 34 12.40 -15.24 -7.96
N ALA A 35 12.33 -13.95 -7.63
CA ALA A 35 12.90 -13.41 -6.41
C ALA A 35 12.10 -13.78 -5.15
N VAL A 36 10.83 -14.20 -5.27
CA VAL A 36 9.95 -14.49 -4.14
C VAL A 36 10.00 -15.98 -3.78
N THR A 37 10.47 -16.30 -2.58
CA THR A 37 10.56 -17.70 -2.11
C THR A 37 9.33 -18.19 -1.37
N ALA A 38 8.64 -17.27 -0.70
CA ALA A 38 7.43 -17.55 0.07
C ALA A 38 6.61 -16.28 0.26
N ILE A 39 5.31 -16.46 0.48
CA ILE A 39 4.35 -15.40 0.78
C ILE A 39 3.61 -15.77 2.05
N VAL A 40 3.65 -14.89 3.05
CA VAL A 40 2.78 -14.92 4.22
C VAL A 40 1.89 -13.69 4.15
N THR A 41 0.58 -13.89 4.08
CA THR A 41 -0.40 -12.79 4.01
C THR A 41 -1.26 -12.78 5.26
N GLN A 42 -1.43 -11.60 5.85
CA GLN A 42 -2.33 -11.37 6.97
C GLN A 42 -3.29 -10.22 6.63
N ASN A 43 -4.58 -10.53 6.43
CA ASN A 43 -5.59 -9.52 6.10
C ASN A 43 -5.22 -8.64 4.89
N GLY A 44 -4.50 -9.20 3.91
CA GLY A 44 -4.00 -8.46 2.75
C GLY A 44 -5.01 -8.36 1.62
N ASN A 45 -5.36 -7.14 1.21
CA ASN A 45 -6.23 -6.91 0.05
C ASN A 45 -5.49 -7.21 -1.27
N GLY A 46 -6.20 -7.79 -2.25
CA GLY A 46 -5.65 -8.13 -3.58
C GLY A 46 -6.52 -7.68 -4.76
N TYR A 47 -7.60 -6.93 -4.51
CA TYR A 47 -8.60 -6.56 -5.49
C TYR A 47 -9.13 -5.15 -5.24
N ASP A 48 -9.62 -4.48 -6.28
CA ASP A 48 -10.01 -3.07 -6.19
C ASP A 48 -11.25 -2.86 -5.29
N GLU A 49 -12.17 -3.83 -5.27
CA GLU A 49 -13.38 -3.81 -4.46
C GLU A 49 -13.11 -3.84 -2.95
N GLY A 50 -11.90 -4.23 -2.54
CA GLY A 50 -11.48 -4.18 -1.14
C GLY A 50 -11.21 -2.76 -0.63
N PHE A 51 -11.19 -1.77 -1.54
CA PHE A 51 -11.10 -0.36 -1.20
C PHE A 51 -12.49 0.29 -1.23
N VAL A 52 -13.04 0.58 -0.06
CA VAL A 52 -14.32 1.30 0.05
C VAL A 52 -14.16 2.72 -0.49
N ALA A 53 -14.75 3.00 -1.64
CA ALA A 53 -14.54 4.25 -2.38
C ALA A 53 -14.78 5.51 -1.51
N ALA A 54 -15.82 5.52 -0.69
CA ALA A 54 -16.11 6.66 0.20
C ALA A 54 -14.98 6.97 1.19
N GLY A 55 -14.25 5.94 1.66
CA GLY A 55 -13.10 6.10 2.56
C GLY A 55 -11.77 6.31 1.84
N TRP A 56 -11.68 5.96 0.55
CA TRP A 56 -10.42 6.01 -0.22
C TRP A 56 -10.35 7.15 -1.23
N GLN A 57 -11.48 7.79 -1.56
CA GLN A 57 -11.55 8.87 -2.55
C GLN A 57 -10.54 10.00 -2.27
N PRO A 58 -10.40 10.55 -1.04
CA PRO A 58 -9.43 11.61 -0.80
C PRO A 58 -7.97 11.16 -1.03
N ALA A 59 -7.65 9.92 -0.70
CA ALA A 59 -6.33 9.34 -0.95
C ALA A 59 -6.05 9.15 -2.44
N TRP A 60 -7.05 8.71 -3.22
CA TRP A 60 -6.93 8.59 -4.66
C TRP A 60 -6.82 9.95 -5.37
N ASP A 61 -7.56 10.96 -4.90
CA ASP A 61 -7.46 12.33 -5.42
C ASP A 61 -6.06 12.90 -5.20
N TYR A 62 -5.53 12.80 -3.98
CA TYR A 62 -4.17 13.22 -3.68
C TYR A 62 -3.11 12.45 -4.48
N GLN A 63 -3.30 11.14 -4.66
CA GLN A 63 -2.39 10.30 -5.45
C GLN A 63 -2.37 10.70 -6.93
N ARG A 64 -3.50 11.14 -7.49
CA ARG A 64 -3.60 11.63 -8.88
C ARG A 64 -2.99 13.01 -9.04
N GLU A 65 -3.29 13.92 -8.12
CA GLU A 65 -2.83 15.31 -8.18
C GLU A 65 -2.54 15.85 -6.78
N GLN A 66 -1.28 16.20 -6.52
CA GLN A 66 -0.84 16.69 -5.21
C GLN A 66 -0.95 18.21 -5.15
N THR A 67 -2.10 18.71 -4.72
CA THR A 67 -2.37 20.14 -4.53
C THR A 67 -2.61 20.45 -3.04
N PRO A 68 -2.59 21.73 -2.63
CA PRO A 68 -3.01 22.11 -1.28
C PRO A 68 -4.41 21.60 -0.92
N GLU A 69 -5.33 21.58 -1.88
CA GLU A 69 -6.72 21.13 -1.71
C GLU A 69 -6.82 19.62 -1.50
N THR A 70 -6.18 18.80 -2.36
CA THR A 70 -6.21 17.34 -2.23
C THR A 70 -5.43 16.87 -0.99
N ALA A 71 -4.38 17.60 -0.59
CA ALA A 71 -3.67 17.36 0.67
C ALA A 71 -4.50 17.74 1.89
N ALA A 72 -5.29 18.81 1.83
CA ALA A 72 -6.14 19.24 2.93
C ALA A 72 -7.22 18.19 3.27
N ALA A 73 -7.80 17.55 2.26
CA ALA A 73 -8.81 16.50 2.42
C ALA A 73 -8.28 15.26 3.17
N LEU A 74 -6.96 15.02 3.16
CA LEU A 74 -6.34 13.92 3.93
C LEU A 74 -6.24 14.19 5.42
N ARG A 75 -6.35 15.46 5.86
CA ARG A 75 -6.16 15.83 7.27
C ARG A 75 -7.23 15.23 8.18
N ASP A 76 -8.42 14.95 7.64
CA ASP A 76 -9.52 14.36 8.40
C ASP A 76 -9.16 12.97 8.95
N PHE A 77 -8.35 12.18 8.23
CA PHE A 77 -7.83 10.88 8.72
C PHE A 77 -6.93 11.01 9.96
N LEU A 78 -6.37 12.20 10.20
CA LEU A 78 -5.49 12.48 11.33
C LEU A 78 -6.25 13.12 12.50
N SER A 79 -7.57 13.31 12.37
CA SER A 79 -8.39 13.89 13.43
C SER A 79 -8.59 12.91 14.59
N PHE A 80 -8.88 13.46 15.78
CA PHE A 80 -9.24 12.64 16.93
C PHE A 80 -10.48 11.80 16.65
N GLU A 81 -11.54 12.39 16.07
CA GLU A 81 -12.78 11.67 15.77
C GLU A 81 -12.54 10.49 14.80
N ALA A 82 -11.62 10.63 13.84
CA ALA A 82 -11.25 9.52 12.94
C ALA A 82 -10.45 8.40 13.63
N THR A 83 -9.68 8.72 14.68
CA THR A 83 -8.76 7.77 15.34
C THR A 83 -9.24 7.22 16.68
N LYS A 84 -10.35 7.75 17.21
CA LYS A 84 -10.91 7.43 18.54
C LYS A 84 -11.46 6.00 18.70
N ALA A 85 -11.55 5.22 17.62
CA ALA A 85 -12.13 3.87 17.59
C ALA A 85 -11.71 3.00 18.79
#